data_AF-U5QJZ8-F1
#
_entry.id   AF-U5QJZ8-F1
#
_cell.length_a   1.000
_cell.length_b   1.000
_cell.length_c   1.000
_cell.angle_alpha   90.00
_cell.angle_beta   90.00
_cell.angle_gamma   90.00
#
_symmetry.space_group_name_H-M   'P 1'
#
loop_
_entity.id
_entity.type
_entity.pdbx_description
1 polymer ?
#
loop_
_entity_poly.entity_id
_entity_poly.type
_entity_poly.pdbx_seq_one_letter_code
_entity_poly.pdbx_strand_id
1 'polypeptide(L)'
;MKTRRLFALSGALLLGSLTVGAIDKAEAAARERFIRIIEKLEKARFCQSGRCRYTDVRFEVRPTGVPAQPFKGLIRAGILRPSQALDQARYQFVFSGGRWRLVSGSETTDVNEATYSGEHYEFSSAYGRAPIQGSLTSPGNDLETGYKLLYLKILNRGEER
;
A
#
# COMPACT_ATOMS: atom_id res chain seq x y z
N MET A 1 22.91 -49.78 54.50
CA MET A 1 22.13 -48.53 54.34
C MET A 1 22.72 -47.81 53.13
N LYS A 2 22.04 -47.33 52.08
CA LYS A 2 20.63 -47.15 51.71
C LYS A 2 20.61 -47.05 50.16
N THR A 3 19.84 -47.91 49.50
CA THR A 3 18.84 -47.63 48.43
C THR A 3 19.12 -46.58 47.34
N ARG A 4 19.08 -46.99 46.05
CA ARG A 4 18.00 -46.76 45.01
C ARG A 4 17.97 -45.31 44.47
N ARG A 5 17.63 -44.97 43.20
CA ARG A 5 17.19 -45.60 41.94
C ARG A 5 16.93 -44.42 40.95
N LEU A 6 16.79 -44.74 39.66
CA LEU A 6 15.90 -44.12 38.64
C LEU A 6 16.30 -42.72 38.08
N PHE A 7 16.58 -42.59 36.77
CA PHE A 7 15.70 -42.54 35.58
C PHE A 7 15.08 -41.16 35.30
N ALA A 8 15.25 -40.75 34.03
CA ALA A 8 14.41 -39.82 33.25
C ALA A 8 14.52 -38.32 33.63
N LEU A 9 14.34 -37.33 32.75
CA LEU A 9 13.59 -37.28 31.50
C LEU A 9 14.29 -36.41 30.44
N SER A 10 14.12 -36.85 29.20
CA SER A 10 14.15 -36.05 27.97
C SER A 10 13.36 -34.75 28.12
N GLY A 11 14.00 -33.62 27.88
CA GLY A 11 13.36 -32.31 27.69
C GLY A 11 13.50 -31.87 26.23
N ALA A 12 12.78 -32.54 25.33
CA ALA A 12 12.66 -32.11 23.94
C ALA A 12 11.20 -31.70 23.66
N LEU A 13 11.07 -30.63 22.86
CA LEU A 13 9.87 -30.05 22.26
C LEU A 13 8.89 -29.29 23.17
N LEU A 14 8.70 -28.01 22.85
CA LEU A 14 7.41 -27.40 22.49
C LEU A 14 7.61 -25.90 22.18
N LEU A 15 8.19 -25.56 21.02
CA LEU A 15 8.27 -24.16 20.54
C LEU A 15 7.66 -23.97 19.13
N GLY A 16 7.02 -24.99 18.56
CA GLY A 16 6.60 -24.97 17.15
C GLY A 16 5.19 -24.42 16.86
N SER A 17 4.33 -24.23 17.86
CA SER A 17 2.88 -24.09 17.61
C SER A 17 2.29 -22.70 17.88
N LEU A 18 3.03 -21.78 18.51
CA LEU A 18 2.53 -20.45 18.87
C LEU A 18 2.76 -19.38 17.79
N THR A 19 3.63 -19.65 16.82
CA THR A 19 4.01 -18.65 15.80
C THR A 19 3.00 -18.58 14.65
N VAL A 20 2.39 -19.70 14.25
CA VAL A 20 1.45 -19.76 13.12
C VAL A 20 0.18 -18.95 13.41
N GLY A 21 -0.47 -19.20 14.56
CA GLY A 21 -1.72 -18.51 14.90
C GLY A 21 -1.56 -17.00 15.19
N ALA A 22 -0.36 -16.55 15.57
CA ALA A 22 -0.08 -15.12 15.75
C ALA A 22 0.11 -14.40 14.41
N ILE A 23 0.77 -15.06 13.45
CA ILE A 23 0.97 -14.52 12.10
C ILE A 23 -0.37 -14.42 11.37
N ASP A 24 -1.23 -15.44 11.47
CA ASP A 24 -2.55 -15.43 10.82
C ASP A 24 -3.43 -14.29 11.35
N LYS A 25 -3.43 -14.05 12.66
CA LYS A 25 -4.15 -12.92 13.27
C LYS A 25 -3.59 -11.58 12.85
N ALA A 26 -2.26 -11.44 12.79
CA ALA A 26 -1.60 -10.22 12.36
C ALA A 26 -1.88 -9.91 10.89
N GLU A 27 -1.90 -10.93 10.02
CA GLU A 27 -2.25 -10.77 8.62
C GLU A 27 -3.72 -10.36 8.46
N ALA A 28 -4.63 -11.02 9.16
CA ALA A 28 -6.05 -10.68 9.13
C ALA A 28 -6.29 -9.22 9.53
N ALA A 29 -5.65 -8.75 10.62
CA ALA A 29 -5.74 -7.37 11.06
C ALA A 29 -5.13 -6.38 10.05
N ALA A 30 -3.96 -6.69 9.48
CA ALA A 30 -3.34 -5.87 8.45
C ALA A 30 -4.24 -5.78 7.19
N ARG A 31 -4.81 -6.90 6.77
CA ARG A 31 -5.73 -6.99 5.63
C ARG A 31 -7.01 -6.18 5.85
N GLU A 32 -7.63 -6.29 7.02
CA GLU A 32 -8.83 -5.51 7.37
C GLU A 32 -8.56 -4.00 7.32
N ARG A 33 -7.41 -3.57 7.84
CA ARG A 33 -6.96 -2.17 7.75
C ARG A 33 -6.74 -1.74 6.30
N PHE A 34 -6.16 -2.62 5.48
CA PHE A 34 -5.95 -2.32 4.06
C PHE A 34 -7.28 -2.16 3.33
N ILE A 35 -8.27 -3.02 3.61
CA ILE A 35 -9.63 -2.93 3.05
C ILE A 35 -10.26 -1.56 3.37
N ARG A 36 -10.10 -1.03 4.60
CA ARG A 36 -10.59 0.32 4.92
C ARG A 36 -9.96 1.43 4.08
N ILE A 37 -8.71 1.27 3.63
CA ILE A 37 -8.07 2.20 2.69
C ILE A 37 -8.74 2.05 1.30
N ILE A 38 -8.98 0.81 0.85
CA ILE A 38 -9.67 0.51 -0.42
C ILE A 38 -11.07 1.11 -0.44
N GLU A 39 -11.87 0.91 0.61
CA GLU A 39 -13.24 1.44 0.68
C GLU A 39 -13.28 2.98 0.58
N LYS A 40 -12.30 3.66 1.17
CA LYS A 40 -12.14 5.11 1.05
C LYS A 40 -11.74 5.49 -0.38
N LEU A 41 -10.85 4.71 -1.00
CA LEU A 41 -10.38 4.92 -2.37
C LEU A 41 -11.53 4.84 -3.38
N GLU A 42 -12.35 3.79 -3.31
CA GLU A 42 -13.47 3.56 -4.23
C GLU A 42 -14.55 4.65 -4.15
N LYS A 43 -14.78 5.20 -2.95
CA LYS A 43 -15.75 6.27 -2.71
C LYS A 43 -15.22 7.65 -3.10
N ALA A 44 -13.91 7.82 -3.24
CA ALA A 44 -13.32 9.14 -3.42
C ALA A 44 -13.51 9.69 -4.84
N ARG A 45 -13.52 11.02 -4.92
CA ARG A 45 -13.48 11.81 -6.16
C ARG A 45 -12.37 12.86 -6.00
N PHE A 46 -11.56 13.08 -7.03
CA PHE A 46 -10.29 13.81 -6.84
C PHE A 46 -9.92 14.84 -7.91
N CYS A 47 -10.75 15.06 -8.92
CA CYS A 47 -10.63 16.24 -9.77
C CYS A 47 -11.75 17.23 -9.47
N GLN A 48 -11.53 18.50 -9.78
CA GLN A 48 -12.45 19.63 -9.53
C GLN A 48 -13.88 19.38 -10.03
N SER A 49 -14.04 18.68 -11.16
CA SER A 49 -15.36 18.34 -11.71
C SER A 49 -16.11 17.25 -10.93
N GLY A 50 -15.46 16.59 -9.96
CA GLY A 50 -16.00 15.43 -9.24
C GLY A 50 -16.10 14.16 -10.09
N ARG A 51 -15.61 14.18 -11.34
CA ARG A 51 -15.78 13.08 -12.30
C ARG A 51 -14.66 12.03 -12.24
N CYS A 52 -13.51 12.38 -11.66
CA CYS A 52 -12.38 11.47 -11.57
C CYS A 52 -12.57 10.50 -10.42
N ARG A 53 -12.53 9.21 -10.74
CA ARG A 53 -12.78 8.13 -9.80
C ARG A 53 -11.96 6.90 -10.15
N TYR A 54 -11.71 6.10 -9.12
CA TYR A 54 -11.18 4.76 -9.29
C TYR A 54 -12.27 3.81 -9.80
N THR A 55 -11.87 2.87 -10.65
CA THR A 55 -12.67 1.73 -11.12
C THR A 55 -11.85 0.45 -11.00
N ASP A 56 -12.51 -0.71 -11.01
CA ASP A 56 -11.86 -2.02 -11.10
C ASP A 56 -10.74 -2.22 -10.06
N VAL A 57 -10.98 -1.72 -8.83
CA VAL A 57 -9.97 -1.74 -7.77
C VAL A 57 -9.72 -3.19 -7.34
N ARG A 58 -8.48 -3.62 -7.47
CA ARG A 58 -7.97 -4.91 -7.03
C ARG A 58 -6.86 -4.69 -6.04
N PHE A 59 -6.82 -5.50 -5.00
CA PHE A 59 -5.80 -5.38 -3.98
C PHE A 59 -5.21 -6.72 -3.60
N GLU A 60 -4.03 -6.66 -3.02
CA GLU A 60 -3.31 -7.82 -2.53
C GLU A 60 -2.53 -7.46 -1.26
N VAL A 61 -2.47 -8.41 -0.33
CA VAL A 61 -1.64 -8.35 0.87
C VAL A 61 -0.80 -9.63 0.91
N ARG A 62 0.53 -9.47 1.00
CA ARG A 62 1.50 -10.58 1.04
C ARG A 62 2.45 -10.43 2.22
N PRO A 63 2.86 -11.53 2.87
CA PRO A 63 3.95 -11.50 3.85
C PRO A 63 5.30 -11.20 3.16
N THR A 64 6.25 -10.65 3.91
CA THR A 64 7.58 -10.26 3.40
C THR A 64 8.74 -11.07 3.95
N GLY A 65 8.53 -11.80 5.05
CA GLY A 65 9.61 -12.41 5.83
C GLY A 65 10.47 -11.41 6.63
N VAL A 66 10.18 -10.11 6.59
CA VAL A 66 10.91 -9.04 7.29
C VAL A 66 10.10 -8.58 8.50
N PRO A 67 10.53 -8.86 9.75
CA PRO A 67 9.75 -8.52 10.95
C PRO A 67 9.40 -7.03 11.11
N ALA A 68 10.26 -6.13 10.62
CA ALA A 68 10.01 -4.68 10.68
C ALA A 68 8.93 -4.20 9.69
N GLN A 69 8.69 -4.98 8.63
CA GLN A 69 7.71 -4.68 7.58
C GLN A 69 7.00 -5.98 7.18
N PRO A 70 6.24 -6.61 8.10
CA PRO A 70 5.83 -8.00 7.94
C PRO A 70 4.93 -8.25 6.72
N PHE A 71 4.25 -7.21 6.23
CA PHE A 71 3.36 -7.30 5.08
C PHE A 71 3.62 -6.21 4.04
N LYS A 72 3.41 -6.56 2.77
CA LYS A 72 3.33 -5.65 1.63
C LYS A 72 1.90 -5.62 1.11
N GLY A 73 1.49 -4.42 0.70
CA GLY A 73 0.19 -4.17 0.07
C GLY A 73 0.38 -3.71 -1.37
N LEU A 74 -0.51 -4.14 -2.25
CA LEU A 74 -0.56 -3.67 -3.63
C LEU A 74 -2.00 -3.27 -3.96
N ILE A 75 -2.19 -2.10 -4.55
CA ILE A 75 -3.44 -1.69 -5.18
C ILE A 75 -3.21 -1.58 -6.67
N ARG A 76 -4.13 -2.12 -7.47
CA ARG A 76 -4.24 -1.87 -8.90
C ARG A 76 -5.65 -1.36 -9.17
N ALA A 77 -5.78 -0.33 -9.99
CA ALA A 77 -7.09 0.23 -10.33
C ALA A 77 -7.08 0.83 -11.73
N GLY A 78 -8.27 0.93 -12.33
CA GLY A 78 -8.52 1.89 -13.38
C GLY A 78 -8.76 3.28 -12.77
N ILE A 79 -8.46 4.32 -13.54
CA ILE A 79 -8.86 5.70 -13.26
C ILE A 79 -9.69 6.17 -14.44
N LEU A 80 -10.93 6.55 -14.14
CA LEU A 80 -11.79 7.22 -15.10
C LEU A 80 -11.54 8.73 -15.02
N ARG A 81 -11.06 9.35 -16.10
CA ARG A 81 -10.99 10.81 -16.27
C ARG A 81 -11.96 11.29 -17.37
N PRO A 82 -12.40 12.56 -17.33
CA PRO A 82 -13.24 13.13 -18.39
C PRO A 82 -12.65 13.04 -19.81
N SER A 83 -11.33 12.87 -19.95
CA SER A 83 -10.60 12.77 -21.22
C SER A 83 -10.69 11.41 -21.93
N GLN A 84 -11.59 10.51 -21.51
CA GLN A 84 -11.86 9.18 -22.09
C GLN A 84 -10.72 8.14 -22.10
N ALA A 85 -9.47 8.52 -21.81
CA ALA A 85 -8.41 7.55 -21.56
C ALA A 85 -8.68 6.80 -20.24
N LEU A 86 -8.68 5.47 -20.30
CA LEU A 86 -8.65 4.61 -19.11
C LEU A 86 -7.21 4.53 -18.64
N ASP A 87 -6.92 5.22 -17.56
CA ASP A 87 -5.58 5.16 -17.00
C ASP A 87 -5.51 4.03 -16.00
N GLN A 88 -4.32 3.48 -15.86
CA GLN A 88 -4.05 2.43 -14.89
C GLN A 88 -3.26 3.00 -13.74
N ALA A 89 -3.63 2.61 -12.53
CA ALA A 89 -2.95 2.97 -11.31
C ALA A 89 -2.37 1.73 -10.64
N ARG A 90 -1.17 1.88 -10.07
CA ARG A 90 -0.53 0.86 -9.26
C ARG A 90 0.09 1.50 -8.03
N TYR A 91 -0.29 1.10 -6.83
CA TYR A 91 0.21 1.68 -5.57
C TYR A 91 0.79 0.62 -4.65
N GLN A 92 1.97 0.89 -4.10
CA GLN A 92 2.71 -0.05 -3.26
C GLN A 92 2.75 0.43 -1.81
N PHE A 93 2.47 -0.50 -0.90
CA PHE A 93 2.42 -0.23 0.53
C PHE A 93 3.29 -1.20 1.31
N VAL A 94 3.72 -0.75 2.49
CA VAL A 94 4.33 -1.59 3.52
C VAL A 94 3.56 -1.42 4.82
N PHE A 95 3.38 -2.51 5.56
CA PHE A 95 2.80 -2.47 6.89
C PHE A 95 3.93 -2.44 7.91
N SER A 96 4.03 -1.38 8.71
CA SER A 96 5.08 -1.21 9.72
C SER A 96 4.55 -0.43 10.91
N GLY A 97 4.99 -0.80 12.13
CA GLY A 97 4.51 -0.15 13.35
C GLY A 97 2.98 -0.19 13.52
N GLY A 98 2.34 -1.25 13.01
CA GLY A 98 0.89 -1.42 13.05
C GLY A 98 0.10 -0.57 12.05
N ARG A 99 0.76 0.12 11.10
CA ARG A 99 0.10 1.00 10.12
C ARG A 99 0.57 0.74 8.70
N TRP A 100 -0.32 0.95 7.73
CA TRP A 100 0.07 0.98 6.32
C TRP A 100 0.76 2.29 5.96
N ARG A 101 1.84 2.18 5.17
CA ARG A 101 2.53 3.31 4.56
C ARG A 101 2.59 3.14 3.06
N LEU A 102 2.13 4.14 2.32
CA LEU A 102 2.29 4.25 0.88
C LEU A 102 3.75 4.58 0.56
N VAL A 103 4.40 3.73 -0.23
CA VAL A 103 5.83 3.84 -0.56
C VAL A 103 6.01 4.48 -1.93
N SER A 104 5.27 3.97 -2.91
CA SER A 104 5.41 4.37 -4.30
C SER A 104 4.15 4.10 -5.08
N GLY A 105 4.08 4.66 -6.29
CA GLY A 105 3.00 4.38 -7.19
C GLY A 105 3.32 4.77 -8.63
N SER A 106 2.46 4.33 -9.53
CA SER A 106 2.43 4.84 -10.89
C SER A 106 1.00 5.03 -11.37
N GLU A 107 0.80 6.01 -12.24
CA GLU A 107 -0.41 6.23 -13.01
C GLU A 107 -0.03 6.37 -14.48
N THR A 108 -0.53 5.48 -15.33
CA THR A 108 -0.16 5.40 -16.75
C THR A 108 -1.37 5.58 -17.64
N THR A 109 -1.21 6.42 -18.65
CA THR A 109 -2.13 6.57 -19.78
C THR A 109 -1.48 5.92 -21.01
N ASP A 110 -2.16 5.98 -22.15
CA ASP A 110 -1.61 5.64 -23.47
C ASP A 110 -0.40 6.47 -23.91
N VAL A 111 -0.27 7.70 -23.41
CA VAL A 111 0.74 8.68 -23.85
C VAL A 111 1.59 9.27 -22.73
N ASN A 112 1.22 9.07 -21.47
CA ASN A 112 1.95 9.62 -20.32
C ASN A 112 2.10 8.60 -19.19
N GLU A 113 3.20 8.69 -18.46
CA GLU A 113 3.43 7.96 -17.22
C GLU A 113 3.76 8.96 -16.10
N ALA A 114 3.09 8.79 -14.96
CA ALA A 114 3.41 9.46 -13.72
C ALA A 114 3.95 8.43 -12.73
N THR A 115 5.15 8.63 -12.22
CA THR A 115 5.69 7.81 -11.13
C THR A 115 5.77 8.62 -9.84
N TYR A 116 5.62 7.94 -8.72
CA TYR A 116 5.54 8.56 -7.40
C TYR A 116 6.42 7.81 -6.39
N SER A 117 7.10 8.56 -5.52
CA SER A 117 7.86 8.04 -4.39
C SER A 117 7.68 8.97 -3.19
N GLY A 118 6.95 8.51 -2.18
CA GLY A 118 6.52 9.36 -1.07
C GLY A 118 5.79 10.61 -1.55
N GLU A 119 6.32 11.80 -1.26
CA GLU A 119 5.75 13.06 -1.74
C GLU A 119 6.25 13.51 -3.11
N HIS A 120 7.22 12.82 -3.70
CA HIS A 120 7.80 13.21 -4.98
C HIS A 120 7.09 12.54 -6.15
N TYR A 121 7.09 13.22 -7.29
CA TYR A 121 6.58 12.67 -8.55
C TYR A 121 7.50 13.00 -9.72
N GLU A 122 7.38 12.21 -10.78
CA GLU A 122 7.91 12.48 -12.10
C GLU A 122 6.86 12.17 -13.16
N PHE A 123 6.63 13.10 -14.10
CA PHE A 123 5.78 12.90 -15.27
C PHE A 123 6.64 12.81 -16.53
N SER A 124 6.44 11.74 -17.27
CA SER A 124 7.07 11.48 -18.56
C SER A 124 6.01 11.39 -19.65
N SER A 125 6.30 11.95 -20.81
CA SER A 125 5.41 11.93 -21.97
C SER A 125 6.05 11.16 -23.12
N ALA A 126 5.26 10.35 -23.80
CA ALA A 126 5.68 9.60 -24.99
C ALA A 126 6.10 10.51 -26.15
N TYR A 127 5.71 11.80 -26.13
CA TYR A 127 6.04 12.78 -27.17
C TYR A 127 7.43 13.42 -27.03
N GLY A 128 8.37 12.78 -26.31
CA GLY A 128 9.78 13.19 -26.27
C GLY A 128 10.05 14.49 -25.50
N ARG A 129 9.17 14.88 -24.58
CA ARG A 129 9.39 16.02 -23.69
C ARG A 129 10.25 15.60 -22.50
N ALA A 130 11.05 16.53 -21.99
CA ALA A 130 11.79 16.33 -20.74
C ALA A 130 10.81 16.00 -19.60
N PRO A 131 11.15 15.04 -18.71
CA PRO A 131 10.32 14.72 -17.56
C PRO A 131 10.11 15.92 -16.64
N ILE A 132 8.92 16.03 -16.07
CA ILE A 132 8.57 17.08 -15.10
C ILE A 132 8.57 16.45 -13.71
N GLN A 133 9.42 16.96 -12.82
CA GLN A 133 9.53 16.50 -11.44
C GLN A 133 8.98 17.53 -10.46
N GLY A 134 8.50 17.08 -9.30
CA GLY A 134 8.06 17.98 -8.24
C GLY A 134 7.66 17.26 -6.96
N SER A 135 6.99 18.00 -6.07
CA SER A 135 6.46 17.46 -4.81
C SER A 135 4.97 17.75 -4.68
N LEU A 136 4.22 16.75 -4.20
CA LEU A 136 2.79 16.78 -3.94
C LEU A 136 2.40 17.77 -2.84
N THR A 137 3.35 18.13 -1.98
CA THR A 137 3.16 19.04 -0.83
C THR A 137 3.66 20.45 -1.12
N SER A 138 4.27 20.68 -2.29
CA SER A 138 4.77 22.00 -2.67
C SER A 138 3.63 23.00 -2.82
N PRO A 139 3.77 24.24 -2.28
CA PRO A 139 2.80 25.31 -2.52
C PRO A 139 2.61 25.53 -4.02
N GLY A 140 1.35 25.59 -4.48
CA GLY A 140 1.01 25.77 -5.90
C GLY A 140 0.96 24.48 -6.71
N ASN A 141 1.24 23.30 -6.14
CA ASN A 141 0.99 22.04 -6.83
C ASN A 141 -0.53 21.79 -6.95
N ASP A 142 -1.05 21.91 -8.17
CA ASP A 142 -2.47 21.75 -8.51
C ASP A 142 -2.79 20.39 -9.17
N LEU A 143 -1.81 19.47 -9.22
CA LEU A 143 -1.99 18.13 -9.78
C LEU A 143 -3.23 17.44 -9.19
N GLU A 144 -4.08 16.92 -10.07
CA GLU A 144 -5.29 16.18 -9.74
C GLU A 144 -5.09 14.69 -10.03
N THR A 145 -4.20 14.06 -9.26
CA THR A 145 -3.86 12.64 -9.44
C THR A 145 -4.51 11.79 -8.35
N GLY A 146 -4.75 10.53 -8.69
CA GLY A 146 -5.25 9.57 -7.73
C GLY A 146 -4.27 9.36 -6.58
N TYR A 147 -2.97 9.30 -6.88
CA TYR A 147 -1.89 9.15 -5.90
C TYR A 147 -1.90 10.31 -4.91
N LYS A 148 -2.05 11.56 -5.36
CA LYS A 148 -2.11 12.72 -4.47
C LYS A 148 -3.30 12.67 -3.52
N LEU A 149 -4.49 12.30 -4.03
CA LEU A 149 -5.67 12.07 -3.19
C LEU A 149 -5.37 11.00 -2.13
N LEU A 150 -4.81 9.87 -2.55
CA LEU A 150 -4.48 8.77 -1.65
C LEU A 150 -3.47 9.22 -0.57
N TYR A 151 -2.39 9.88 -0.99
CA TYR A 151 -1.31 10.34 -0.11
C TYR A 151 -1.75 11.42 0.89
N LEU A 152 -2.53 12.42 0.46
CA LEU A 152 -2.86 13.60 1.28
C LEU A 152 -4.24 13.54 1.96
N LYS A 153 -5.23 12.86 1.35
CA LYS A 153 -6.63 12.92 1.80
C LYS A 153 -7.10 11.62 2.43
N ILE A 154 -6.79 10.48 1.83
CA ILE A 154 -7.17 9.16 2.39
C ILE A 154 -6.21 8.79 3.52
N LEU A 155 -4.91 9.01 3.28
CA LEU A 155 -3.84 8.85 4.24
C LEU A 155 -3.50 10.19 4.89
N ASN A 156 -2.55 10.17 5.82
CA ASN A 156 -1.89 11.33 6.39
C ASN A 156 -0.44 11.35 5.91
N ARG A 157 -0.19 12.04 4.79
CA ARG A 157 1.14 12.07 4.13
C ARG A 157 1.69 10.67 3.89
N GLY A 158 0.85 9.81 3.30
CA GLY A 158 1.21 8.43 2.99
C GLY A 158 1.11 7.44 4.16
N GLU A 159 0.87 7.89 5.39
CA GLU A 159 0.66 7.00 6.54
C GLU A 159 -0.82 6.80 6.85
N GLU A 160 -1.21 5.58 7.19
CA GLU A 160 -2.56 5.27 7.65
C GLU A 160 -2.93 6.11 8.88
N ARG A 161 -4.16 6.63 8.88
CA ARG A 161 -4.74 7.42 9.97
C ARG A 161 -5.14 6.55 11.15
#